data_AF-A0A935QDP8-F1
#
_entry.id   AF-A0A935QDP8-F1
#
_cell.length_a   1.000
_cell.length_b   1.000
_cell.length_c   1.000
_cell.angle_alpha   90.00
_cell.angle_beta   90.00
_cell.angle_gamma   90.00
#
_symmetry.space_group_name_H-M   'P 1'
#
loop_
_entity.id
_entity.type
_entity.pdbx_description
1 polymer ?
#
loop_
_entity_poly.entity_id
_entity_poly.type
_entity_poly.pdbx_seq_one_letter_code
_entity_poly.pdbx_strand_id
1 'polypeptide(L)'
;MEHDIGKMESQLEHWRLKIIRLADEKQRVGAPLGYYTLMHIDELKALHAVARTKLDEFKAGNDLNRARLMTGMTNSLDELGSALKKTKPKP
;
A
#
# COMPACT_ATOMS: atom_id res chain seq x y z
N MET A 1 -5.96 -19.39 6.67
CA MET A 1 -4.92 -18.70 7.46
C MET A 1 -3.65 -18.46 6.64
N GLU A 2 -2.85 -19.47 6.24
CA GLU A 2 -1.74 -19.25 5.28
C GLU A 2 -2.25 -18.72 3.93
N HIS A 3 -3.42 -19.19 3.49
CA HIS A 3 -4.11 -18.68 2.32
C HIS A 3 -4.49 -17.20 2.41
N ASP A 4 -4.78 -16.68 3.61
CA ASP A 4 -5.17 -15.28 3.80
C ASP A 4 -3.94 -14.37 3.81
N ILE A 5 -2.84 -14.84 4.41
CA ILE A 5 -1.53 -14.19 4.36
C ILE A 5 -1.04 -14.10 2.91
N GLY A 6 -1.12 -15.21 2.14
CA GLY A 6 -0.70 -15.23 0.74
C GLY A 6 -1.49 -14.26 -0.14
N LYS A 7 -2.80 -14.11 0.12
CA LYS A 7 -3.63 -13.09 -0.54
C LYS A 7 -3.18 -11.68 -0.20
N MET A 8 -2.91 -11.39 1.07
CA MET A 8 -2.43 -10.08 1.51
C MET A 8 -1.07 -9.73 0.91
N GLU A 9 -0.14 -10.68 0.83
CA GLU A 9 1.15 -10.49 0.17
C GLU A 9 1.00 -10.19 -1.31
N SER A 10 0.18 -10.97 -2.01
CA SER A 10 -0.09 -10.77 -3.44
C SER A 10 -0.71 -9.39 -3.69
N GLN A 11 -1.60 -8.95 -2.81
CA GLN A 11 -2.22 -7.64 -2.88
C GLN A 11 -1.22 -6.50 -2.64
N LEU A 12 -0.35 -6.63 -1.63
CA LEU A 12 0.71 -5.65 -1.37
C LEU A 12 1.71 -5.56 -2.52
N GLU A 13 2.08 -6.67 -3.14
CA GLU A 13 2.99 -6.65 -4.28
C GLU A 13 2.31 -6.03 -5.52
N HIS A 14 1.04 -6.36 -5.75
CA HIS A 14 0.25 -5.72 -6.81
C HIS A 14 0.19 -4.20 -6.63
N TRP A 15 -0.04 -3.73 -5.40
CA TRP A 15 -0.09 -2.30 -5.09
C TRP A 15 1.28 -1.63 -5.18
N ARG A 16 2.37 -2.30 -4.78
CA ARG A 16 3.74 -1.82 -5.00
C ARG A 16 4.00 -1.54 -6.47
N LEU A 17 3.69 -2.49 -7.35
CA LEU A 17 3.85 -2.35 -8.80
C LEU A 17 3.00 -1.20 -9.34
N LYS A 18 1.79 -1.01 -8.82
CA LYS A 18 0.92 0.12 -9.19
C LYS A 18 1.52 1.47 -8.78
N ILE A 19 2.11 1.58 -7.59
CA ILE A 19 2.78 2.81 -7.13
C ILE A 19 3.98 3.12 -8.01
N ILE A 20 4.80 2.11 -8.34
CA ILE A 20 5.95 2.27 -9.24
C ILE A 20 5.48 2.75 -10.62
N ARG A 21 4.46 2.11 -11.20
CA ARG A 21 3.90 2.54 -12.49
C ARG A 21 3.37 3.98 -12.43
N LEU A 22 2.68 4.37 -11.36
CA LEU A 22 2.21 5.74 -11.19
C LEU A 22 3.38 6.72 -11.14
N ALA A 23 4.46 6.40 -10.41
CA ALA A 23 5.65 7.24 -10.37
C ALA A 23 6.31 7.37 -11.76
N ASP A 24 6.44 6.27 -12.49
CA ASP A 24 7.02 6.23 -13.84
C ASP A 24 6.17 7.01 -14.86
N GLU A 25 4.84 6.82 -14.87
CA GLU A 25 3.92 7.56 -15.73
C GLU A 25 4.06 9.06 -15.49
N LYS A 26 4.13 9.46 -14.22
CA LYS A 26 4.28 10.85 -13.81
C LYS A 26 5.64 11.44 -14.19
N GLN A 27 6.72 10.66 -14.15
CA GLN A 27 8.03 11.09 -14.63
C GLN A 27 8.08 11.23 -16.16
N ARG A 28 7.42 10.33 -16.91
CA ARG A 28 7.42 10.31 -18.38
C ARG A 28 6.62 11.43 -19.03
N VAL A 29 5.63 11.99 -18.34
CA VAL A 29 4.82 13.10 -18.86
C VAL A 29 5.64 14.39 -19.05
N GLY A 30 6.89 14.45 -18.58
CA GLY A 30 7.85 15.52 -18.90
C GLY A 30 7.49 16.90 -18.34
N ALA A 31 6.29 17.05 -17.79
CA ALA A 31 5.84 18.22 -17.07
C ALA A 31 6.40 18.20 -15.65
N PRO A 32 6.78 19.36 -15.07
CA PRO A 32 7.11 19.44 -13.66
C PRO A 32 5.94 18.88 -12.85
N LEU A 33 6.19 17.78 -12.14
CA LEU A 33 5.21 17.22 -11.25
C LEU A 33 4.91 18.25 -10.18
N GLY A 34 3.67 18.73 -10.16
CA GLY A 34 3.22 19.62 -9.10
C GLY A 34 3.50 18.97 -7.75
N TYR A 35 3.93 19.78 -6.77
CA TYR A 35 4.27 19.35 -5.40
C TYR A 35 3.29 18.32 -4.83
N TYR A 36 1.99 18.53 -5.05
CA TYR A 36 0.92 17.62 -4.62
C TYR A 36 1.02 16.20 -5.20
N THR A 37 1.50 16.05 -6.44
CA THR A 37 1.65 14.74 -7.08
C THR A 37 2.82 13.96 -6.52
N LEU A 38 3.95 14.63 -6.26
CA LEU A 38 5.12 14.01 -5.63
C LEU A 38 4.80 13.60 -4.19
N MET A 39 4.20 14.53 -3.42
CA MET A 39 3.77 14.27 -2.05
C MET A 39 2.81 13.08 -1.97
N HIS A 40 1.88 12.97 -2.92
CA HIS A 40 0.94 11.85 -2.96
C HIS A 40 1.61 10.51 -3.32
N ILE A 41 2.59 10.50 -4.23
CA ILE A 41 3.38 9.28 -4.52
C ILE A 41 4.15 8.84 -3.27
N ASP A 42 4.74 9.77 -2.53
CA ASP A 42 5.50 9.45 -1.32
C ASP A 42 4.59 9.02 -0.17
N GLU A 43 3.39 9.60 -0.05
CA GLU A 43 2.34 9.11 0.86
C GLU A 43 1.96 7.65 0.54
N LEU A 44 1.78 7.30 -0.73
CA LEU A 44 1.47 5.94 -1.13
C LEU A 44 2.61 4.96 -0.79
N LYS A 45 3.87 5.36 -0.98
CA LYS A 45 5.03 4.55 -0.57
C LYS A 45 5.08 4.36 0.94
N ALA A 46 4.79 5.41 1.72
CA ALA A 46 4.77 5.33 3.18
C ALA A 46 3.65 4.39 3.67
N LEU A 47 2.45 4.50 3.12
CA LEU A 47 1.33 3.61 3.44
C LEU A 47 1.63 2.15 3.06
N HIS A 48 2.29 1.92 1.93
CA HIS A 48 2.77 0.58 1.54
C HIS A 48 3.79 0.01 2.52
N ALA A 49 4.78 0.81 2.94
CA ALA A 49 5.76 0.39 3.93
C ALA A 49 5.11 0.03 5.27
N VAL A 50 4.16 0.83 5.77
CA VAL A 50 3.42 0.54 7.00
C VAL A 50 2.63 -0.76 6.88
N ALA A 51 1.90 -0.96 5.79
CA ALA A 51 1.14 -2.19 5.56
C ALA A 51 2.06 -3.41 5.45
N ARG A 52 3.24 -3.27 4.84
CA ARG A 52 4.24 -4.34 4.77
C ARG A 52 4.79 -4.69 6.16
N THR A 53 5.19 -3.69 6.95
CA THR A 53 5.67 -3.90 8.32
C THR A 53 4.63 -4.63 9.18
N LYS A 54 3.35 -4.24 9.10
CA LYS A 54 2.29 -4.91 9.84
C LYS A 54 2.07 -6.37 9.42
N LEU A 55 2.26 -6.68 8.14
CA LEU A 55 2.21 -8.07 7.67
C LEU A 55 3.37 -8.90 8.21
N ASP A 56 4.57 -8.33 8.22
CA ASP A 56 5.76 -8.99 8.76
C ASP A 56 5.62 -9.20 10.28
N GLU A 57 5.07 -8.22 11.01
CA GLU A 57 4.71 -8.37 12.43
C GLU A 57 3.64 -9.45 12.64
N PHE A 58 2.61 -9.50 11.80
CA PHE A 58 1.57 -10.54 11.87
C PHE A 58 2.13 -11.95 11.60
N LYS A 59 3.11 -12.07 10.71
CA LYS A 59 3.82 -13.33 10.43
C LYS A 59 4.71 -13.76 11.59
N ALA A 60 5.35 -12.82 12.27
CA ALA A 60 6.24 -13.07 13.40
C ALA A 60 5.51 -13.23 14.75
N GLY A 61 4.29 -12.71 14.86
CA GLY A 61 3.50 -12.68 16.09
C GLY A 61 3.00 -14.05 16.54
N ASN A 62 2.95 -14.24 17.86
CA ASN A 62 2.29 -15.36 18.52
C ASN A 62 0.78 -15.13 18.65
N ASP A 63 -0.01 -16.22 18.79
CA ASP A 63 -1.48 -16.18 18.68
C ASP A 63 -2.17 -15.17 19.62
N LEU A 64 -1.58 -14.86 20.77
CA LEU A 64 -2.10 -13.92 21.77
C LEU A 64 -2.31 -12.48 21.25
N ASN A 65 -1.48 -12.01 20.31
CA ASN A 65 -1.61 -10.67 19.73
C ASN A 65 -2.11 -10.69 18.29
N ARG A 66 -2.41 -11.86 17.76
CA ARG A 66 -2.61 -12.08 16.33
C ARG A 66 -3.90 -11.45 15.81
N ALA A 67 -4.98 -11.48 16.58
CA ALA A 67 -6.22 -10.79 16.22
C ALA A 67 -6.02 -9.27 16.10
N ARG A 68 -5.29 -8.66 17.05
CA ARG A 68 -4.96 -7.23 17.03
C ARG A 68 -4.09 -6.87 15.83
N LEU A 69 -3.07 -7.69 15.55
CA LEU A 69 -2.19 -7.50 14.39
C LEU A 69 -2.96 -7.63 13.07
N MET A 70 -3.90 -8.58 12.98
CA MET A 70 -4.78 -8.75 11.82
C MET A 70 -5.64 -7.50 11.59
N THR A 71 -6.29 -6.97 12.64
CA THR A 71 -7.07 -5.71 12.53
C THR A 71 -6.18 -4.55 12.09
N GLY A 72 -4.99 -4.42 12.67
CA GLY A 72 -4.03 -3.39 12.29
C GLY A 72 -3.62 -3.48 10.82
N MET A 73 -3.40 -4.70 10.32
CA MET A 73 -3.05 -5.00 8.94
C MET A 73 -4.19 -4.65 7.98
N THR A 74 -5.41 -5.12 8.26
CA THR A 74 -6.59 -4.84 7.44
C THR A 74 -6.84 -3.33 7.31
N ASN A 75 -6.74 -2.58 8.42
CA ASN A 75 -6.91 -1.13 8.38
C ASN A 75 -5.86 -0.45 7.48
N SER A 76 -4.60 -0.88 7.55
CA SER A 76 -3.55 -0.31 6.68
C SER A 76 -3.71 -0.71 5.21
N LEU A 77 -4.25 -1.90 4.93
CA LEU A 77 -4.63 -2.27 3.57
C LEU A 77 -5.76 -1.38 3.05
N ASP A 78 -6.80 -1.14 3.85
CA ASP A 78 -7.94 -0.31 3.46
C ASP A 78 -7.55 1.15 3.23
N GLU A 79 -6.68 1.70 4.08
CA GLU A 79 -6.11 3.04 3.92
C GLU A 79 -5.33 3.16 2.60
N LEU A 80 -4.40 2.23 2.35
CA LEU A 80 -3.61 2.20 1.12
C LEU A 80 -4.48 1.99 -0.12
N GLY A 81 -5.45 1.08 -0.06
CA GLY A 81 -6.39 0.83 -1.14
C GLY A 81 -7.25 2.05 -1.45
N SER A 82 -7.66 2.79 -0.43
CA SER A 82 -8.41 4.04 -0.58
C SER A 82 -7.56 5.15 -1.20
N ALA A 83 -6.31 5.31 -0.76
CA ALA A 83 -5.37 6.26 -1.36
C ALA A 83 -5.12 5.93 -2.85
N LEU A 84 -4.93 4.65 -3.19
CA LEU A 84 -4.76 4.19 -4.58
C LEU A 84 -6.01 4.30 -5.46
N LYS A 85 -7.20 4.50 -4.88
CA LYS A 85 -8.42 4.80 -5.64
C LYS A 85 -8.52 6.29 -5.96
N LYS A 86 -8.01 7.16 -5.08
CA LYS A 86 -7.96 8.61 -5.28
C LYS A 86 -7.02 9.04 -6.42
N THR A 87 -6.13 8.15 -6.87
CA THR A 87 -5.24 8.38 -8.03
C THR A 87 -5.90 8.17 -9.38
N LYS A 88 -7.13 7.63 -9.45
CA LYS A 88 -7.84 7.51 -10.73
C LYS A 88 -8.22 8.92 -11.23
N PRO A 89 -7.91 9.27 -12.49
CA PRO A 89 -8.43 10.51 -13.06
C PRO A 89 -9.97 10.45 -13.02
N LYS A 90 -10.59 11.55 -12.57
CA LYS A 90 -12.02 11.75 -12.72
C LYS A 90 -12.33 11.75 -14.23
N PRO A 91 -13.36 11.02 -14.70
CA PRO A 91 -13.77 11.07 -16.10
C PRO A 91 -14.13 12.50 -16.54
#